data_AF-A0A0R1QTS0-F1
#
_entry.id   AF-A0A0R1QTS0-F1
#
_cell.length_a   1.000
_cell.length_b   1.000
_cell.length_c   1.000
_cell.angle_alpha   90.00
_cell.angle_beta   90.00
_cell.angle_gamma   90.00
#
_symmetry.space_group_name_H-M   'P 1'
#
loop_
_entity.id
_entity.type
_entity.pdbx_description
1 polymer ?
#
loop_
_entity_poly.entity_id
_entity_poly.type
_entity_poly.pdbx_seq_one_letter_code
_entity_poly.pdbx_strand_id
1 'polypeptide(L)'
;MHGNTKQKRRRHLEMASNPLMVAGVHRLENQFGPAKNWPDEEVEKIHKVANRSADKFTSHTYSVDRVRDMIERGFLTQYVVDESGRDKQWVRDLVQFMMASPGFEYRATHDDLVQLRYVRDHISSKHYSQIARSMDRHVDWARHFMPAARRLKLD
;
A
#
# COMPACT_ATOMS: atom_id res chain seq x y z
N MET A 1 -24.38 -34.82 -20.88
CA MET A 1 -23.50 -33.80 -21.48
C MET A 1 -22.97 -32.89 -20.37
N HIS A 2 -21.82 -33.23 -19.78
CA HIS A 2 -21.26 -32.48 -18.65
C HIS A 2 -19.90 -31.90 -19.04
N GLY A 3 -19.89 -30.66 -19.52
CA GLY A 3 -18.66 -29.96 -19.82
C GLY A 3 -18.88 -28.46 -19.82
N ASN A 4 -18.84 -27.79 -18.65
CA ASN A 4 -18.49 -26.37 -18.62
C ASN A 4 -18.11 -25.76 -17.26
N THR A 5 -17.58 -26.51 -16.30
CA THR A 5 -17.21 -25.95 -14.98
C THR A 5 -15.71 -25.71 -14.81
N LYS A 6 -14.86 -26.44 -15.54
CA LYS A 6 -13.39 -26.25 -15.49
C LYS A 6 -12.92 -24.98 -16.23
N GLN A 7 -13.64 -24.57 -17.28
CA GLN A 7 -13.25 -23.44 -18.12
C GLN A 7 -13.59 -22.07 -17.50
N LYS A 8 -14.65 -22.01 -16.67
CA LYS A 8 -14.99 -20.82 -15.87
C LYS A 8 -14.02 -20.59 -14.69
N ARG A 9 -13.46 -21.65 -14.10
CA ARG A 9 -12.46 -21.51 -13.01
C ARG A 9 -11.09 -21.05 -13.50
N ARG A 10 -10.72 -21.35 -14.75
CA ARG A 10 -9.48 -20.86 -15.36
C ARG A 10 -9.46 -19.35 -15.58
N ARG A 11 -10.61 -18.73 -15.92
CA ARG A 11 -10.69 -17.28 -16.18
C ARG A 11 -10.68 -16.40 -14.93
N HIS A 12 -10.94 -16.94 -13.74
CA HIS A 12 -10.91 -16.15 -12.49
C HIS A 12 -9.51 -15.98 -11.88
N LEU A 13 -8.52 -16.76 -12.32
CA LEU A 13 -7.12 -16.62 -11.90
C LEU A 13 -6.33 -15.62 -12.77
N GLU A 14 -6.88 -15.17 -13.90
CA GLU A 14 -6.20 -14.27 -14.85
C GLU A 14 -6.23 -12.79 -14.44
N MET A 15 -7.04 -12.37 -13.47
CA MET A 15 -7.25 -10.94 -13.18
C MET A 15 -6.39 -10.32 -12.07
N ALA A 16 -5.40 -11.03 -11.52
CA ALA A 16 -4.45 -10.45 -10.55
C ALA A 16 -3.12 -11.22 -10.44
N SER A 17 -2.68 -11.93 -11.48
CA SER A 17 -1.54 -12.85 -11.33
C SER A 17 -0.24 -12.26 -11.86
N ASN A 18 0.79 -12.22 -11.01
CA ASN A 18 2.15 -11.87 -11.39
C ASN A 18 2.58 -12.79 -12.57
N PRO A 19 2.92 -12.27 -13.76
CA PRO A 19 3.24 -13.08 -14.94
C PRO A 19 4.36 -14.10 -14.70
N LEU A 20 5.31 -13.77 -13.83
CA LEU A 20 6.40 -14.66 -13.46
C LEU A 20 5.95 -15.78 -12.51
N MET A 21 4.95 -15.51 -11.65
CA MET A 21 4.32 -16.53 -10.82
C MET A 21 3.54 -17.52 -11.69
N VAL A 22 2.76 -17.02 -12.65
CA VAL A 22 2.03 -17.86 -13.62
C VAL A 22 2.97 -18.72 -14.44
N ALA A 23 4.07 -18.15 -14.95
CA ALA A 23 5.09 -18.90 -15.66
C ALA A 23 5.76 -19.96 -14.77
N GLY A 24 6.02 -19.63 -13.49
CA GLY A 24 6.55 -20.57 -12.50
C GLY A 24 5.60 -21.74 -12.24
N VAL A 25 4.32 -21.45 -12.02
CA VAL A 25 3.26 -22.47 -11.83
C VAL A 25 3.17 -23.39 -13.04
N HIS A 26 3.10 -22.85 -14.26
CA HIS A 26 3.05 -23.67 -15.47
C HIS A 26 4.31 -24.53 -15.66
N ARG A 27 5.48 -24.01 -15.29
CA ARG A 27 6.73 -24.79 -15.34
C ARG A 27 6.67 -26.00 -14.41
N LEU A 28 6.18 -25.82 -13.17
CA LEU A 28 6.06 -26.92 -12.21
C LEU A 28 4.95 -27.91 -12.57
N GLU A 29 3.82 -27.45 -13.09
CA GLU A 29 2.78 -28.33 -13.65
C GLU A 29 3.36 -29.23 -14.76
N ASN A 30 4.21 -28.67 -15.62
CA ASN A 30 4.84 -29.44 -16.71
C ASN A 30 5.95 -30.38 -16.22
N GLN A 31 6.72 -30.01 -15.19
CA GLN A 31 7.85 -30.81 -14.70
C GLN A 31 7.46 -31.89 -13.68
N PHE A 32 6.53 -31.57 -12.77
CA PHE A 32 6.20 -32.41 -11.62
C PHE A 32 4.73 -32.85 -11.60
N GLY A 33 3.91 -32.33 -12.51
CA GLY A 33 2.49 -32.65 -12.60
C GLY A 33 1.67 -31.92 -11.52
N PRO A 34 0.69 -32.57 -10.89
CA PRO A 34 -0.20 -31.93 -9.94
C PRO A 34 0.54 -31.40 -8.69
N ALA A 35 0.05 -30.30 -8.11
CA ALA A 35 0.69 -29.54 -7.03
C ALA A 35 1.19 -30.37 -5.83
N LYS A 36 0.52 -31.48 -5.50
CA LYS A 36 0.95 -32.39 -4.42
C LYS A 36 2.32 -33.06 -4.64
N ASN A 37 2.84 -33.01 -5.87
CA ASN A 37 4.12 -33.60 -6.27
C ASN A 37 5.23 -32.54 -6.38
N TRP A 38 4.93 -31.27 -6.13
CA TRP A 38 5.91 -30.21 -6.31
C TRP A 38 6.92 -30.24 -5.17
N PRO A 39 8.23 -30.14 -5.46
CA PRO A 39 9.25 -29.99 -4.42
C PRO A 39 9.02 -28.71 -3.62
N ASP A 40 9.14 -28.77 -2.30
CA ASP A 40 8.93 -27.63 -1.40
C ASP A 40 9.81 -26.43 -1.76
N GLU A 41 11.07 -26.68 -2.16
CA GLU A 41 12.01 -25.65 -2.59
C GLU A 41 11.50 -24.88 -3.83
N GLU A 42 10.81 -25.57 -4.74
CA GLU A 42 10.24 -24.96 -5.95
C GLU A 42 8.95 -24.20 -5.66
N VAL A 43 8.14 -24.71 -4.75
CA VAL A 43 6.97 -24.00 -4.20
C VAL A 43 7.43 -22.71 -3.52
N GLU A 44 8.51 -22.76 -2.73
CA GLU A 44 9.10 -21.60 -2.06
C GLU A 44 9.60 -20.55 -3.06
N LYS A 45 10.22 -20.97 -4.18
CA LYS A 45 10.61 -20.07 -5.28
C LYS A 45 9.40 -19.36 -5.89
N ILE A 46 8.29 -20.07 -6.12
CA ILE A 46 7.04 -19.46 -6.60
C ILE A 46 6.47 -18.49 -5.56
N HIS A 47 6.49 -18.85 -4.27
CA HIS A 47 6.03 -17.98 -3.19
C HIS A 47 6.89 -16.71 -3.10
N LYS A 48 8.21 -16.79 -3.28
CA LYS A 48 9.11 -15.63 -3.38
C LYS A 48 8.75 -14.74 -4.57
N VAL A 49 8.40 -15.32 -5.72
CA VAL A 49 7.95 -14.57 -6.90
C VAL A 49 6.57 -13.96 -6.70
N ALA A 50 5.62 -14.67 -6.09
CA ALA A 50 4.33 -14.13 -5.66
C ALA A 50 4.52 -12.95 -4.70
N ASN A 51 5.51 -13.06 -3.80
CA ASN A 51 5.93 -12.02 -2.87
C ASN A 51 6.90 -11.00 -3.48
N ARG A 52 7.17 -10.97 -4.80
CA ARG A 52 8.01 -9.91 -5.39
C ARG A 52 7.39 -8.52 -5.34
N SER A 53 6.08 -8.42 -5.12
CA SER A 53 5.46 -7.14 -4.74
C SER A 53 6.01 -6.65 -3.40
N ALA A 54 6.32 -7.57 -2.46
CA ALA A 54 7.08 -7.25 -1.26
C ALA A 54 8.51 -6.83 -1.61
N ASP A 55 9.26 -7.58 -2.44
CA ASP A 55 10.65 -7.19 -2.82
C ASP A 55 10.76 -5.80 -3.49
N LYS A 56 9.76 -5.41 -4.31
CA LYS A 56 9.70 -4.09 -4.95
C LYS A 56 9.62 -2.94 -3.94
N PHE A 57 9.00 -3.20 -2.77
CA PHE A 57 8.71 -2.18 -1.77
C PHE A 57 9.50 -2.36 -0.47
N THR A 58 10.11 -3.53 -0.20
CA THR A 58 10.95 -3.79 0.97
C THR A 58 12.36 -3.24 0.84
N SER A 59 12.80 -2.83 -0.36
CA SER A 59 14.11 -2.19 -0.51
C SER A 59 14.15 -0.85 0.24
N HIS A 60 15.07 -0.70 1.18
CA HIS A 60 15.32 0.53 1.94
C HIS A 60 16.22 1.48 1.15
N THR A 61 15.74 1.95 0.01
CA THR A 61 16.38 3.08 -0.68
C THR A 61 15.82 4.37 -0.13
N TYR A 62 16.64 5.43 -0.06
CA TYR A 62 16.22 6.77 0.38
C TYR A 62 14.90 7.22 -0.29
N SER A 63 14.75 6.92 -1.57
CA SER A 63 13.55 7.29 -2.33
C SER A 63 12.29 6.51 -1.92
N VAL A 64 12.43 5.23 -1.56
CA VAL A 64 11.30 4.39 -1.11
C VAL A 64 10.93 4.77 0.31
N ASP A 65 11.92 4.97 1.18
CA ASP A 65 11.70 5.37 2.56
C ASP A 65 11.05 6.76 2.66
N ARG A 66 11.43 7.72 1.79
CA ARG A 66 10.75 9.02 1.69
C ARG A 66 9.28 8.86 1.31
N VAL A 67 8.95 8.00 0.35
CA VAL A 67 7.55 7.79 -0.05
C VAL A 67 6.76 7.08 1.06
N ARG A 68 7.37 6.10 1.74
CA ARG A 68 6.77 5.43 2.90
C ARG A 68 6.45 6.42 4.01
N ASP A 69 7.40 7.30 4.37
CA ASP A 69 7.19 8.36 5.36
C ASP A 69 5.99 9.24 4.98
N MET A 70 5.90 9.65 3.71
CA MET A 70 4.77 10.46 3.26
C MET A 70 3.42 9.74 3.37
N ILE A 71 3.37 8.44 3.08
CA ILE A 71 2.16 7.61 3.19
C ILE A 71 1.76 7.42 4.66
N GLU A 72 2.72 7.14 5.54
CA GLU A 72 2.47 6.99 6.99
C GLU A 72 2.08 8.32 7.64
N ARG A 73 2.62 9.43 7.15
CA ARG A 73 2.14 10.79 7.49
C ARG A 73 0.79 11.11 6.86
N GLY A 74 0.17 10.15 6.17
CA GLY A 74 -1.18 10.24 5.66
C GLY A 74 -1.36 11.18 4.48
N PHE A 75 -0.31 11.53 3.73
CA PHE A 75 -0.47 12.30 2.50
C PHE A 75 -1.34 11.55 1.48
N LEU A 76 -2.15 12.30 0.73
CA LEU A 76 -2.93 11.75 -0.37
C LEU A 76 -2.02 11.24 -1.49
N THR A 77 -2.43 10.16 -2.15
CA THR A 77 -1.66 9.51 -3.22
C THR A 77 -1.23 10.49 -4.31
N GLN A 78 -2.09 11.45 -4.68
CA GLN A 78 -1.75 12.42 -5.72
C GLN A 78 -0.61 13.36 -5.26
N TYR A 79 -0.69 13.89 -4.03
CA TYR A 79 0.38 14.70 -3.45
C TYR A 79 1.70 13.92 -3.38
N VAL A 80 1.64 12.65 -2.96
CA VAL A 80 2.81 11.77 -2.92
C VAL A 80 3.45 11.60 -4.30
N VAL A 81 2.64 11.45 -5.36
CA VAL A 81 3.12 11.35 -6.75
C VAL A 81 3.84 12.64 -7.15
N ASP A 82 3.21 13.78 -6.90
CA ASP A 82 3.72 15.08 -7.32
C ASP A 82 5.05 15.41 -6.59
N GLU A 83 5.13 15.14 -5.28
CA GLU A 83 6.33 15.41 -4.46
C GLU A 83 7.48 14.42 -4.64
N SER A 84 7.17 13.17 -4.97
CA SER A 84 8.19 12.12 -5.16
C SER A 84 8.69 12.02 -6.60
N GLY A 85 7.95 12.57 -7.57
CA GLY A 85 8.22 12.37 -8.99
C GLY A 85 8.12 10.91 -9.44
N ARG A 86 7.50 10.03 -8.63
CA ARG A 86 7.34 8.61 -8.93
C ARG A 86 6.11 8.38 -9.81
N ASP A 87 6.17 7.30 -10.56
CA ASP A 87 5.03 6.84 -11.34
C ASP A 87 3.79 6.62 -10.45
N LYS A 88 2.64 7.06 -10.94
CA LYS A 88 1.37 7.03 -10.20
C LYS A 88 0.92 5.61 -9.86
N GLN A 89 1.16 4.65 -10.76
CA GLN A 89 0.82 3.26 -10.50
C GLN A 89 1.77 2.68 -9.44
N TRP A 90 3.06 3.00 -9.51
CA TRP A 90 4.04 2.61 -8.50
C TRP A 90 3.66 3.09 -7.09
N VAL A 91 3.24 4.35 -6.93
CA VAL A 91 2.80 4.88 -5.62
C VAL A 91 1.53 4.18 -5.14
N ARG A 92 0.55 3.95 -6.02
CA ARG A 92 -0.69 3.25 -5.66
C ARG A 92 -0.43 1.83 -5.16
N ASP A 93 0.42 1.10 -5.86
CA ASP A 93 0.83 -0.25 -5.46
C ASP A 93 1.49 -0.23 -4.07
N LEU A 94 2.37 0.75 -3.80
CA LEU A 94 3.04 0.90 -2.49
C LEU A 94 2.03 1.23 -1.38
N VAL A 95 1.09 2.16 -1.61
CA VAL A 95 0.03 2.48 -0.65
C VAL A 95 -0.79 1.24 -0.31
N GLN A 96 -1.21 0.46 -1.32
CA GLN A 96 -1.96 -0.78 -1.10
C GLN A 96 -1.14 -1.80 -0.32
N PHE A 97 0.14 -1.98 -0.67
CA PHE A 97 1.05 -2.88 0.03
C PHE A 97 1.21 -2.49 1.51
N MET A 98 1.45 -1.21 1.79
CA MET A 98 1.59 -0.70 3.16
C MET A 98 0.30 -0.86 3.95
N MET A 99 -0.84 -0.41 3.43
CA MET A 99 -2.12 -0.51 4.15
C MET A 99 -2.56 -1.96 4.41
N ALA A 100 -2.12 -2.92 3.59
CA ALA A 100 -2.36 -4.35 3.82
C ALA A 100 -1.35 -4.99 4.79
N SER A 101 -0.26 -4.29 5.13
CA SER A 101 0.79 -4.84 5.99
C SER A 101 0.37 -4.79 7.47
N PRO A 102 0.47 -5.92 8.20
CA PRO A 102 0.23 -5.93 9.64
C PRO A 102 1.29 -5.09 10.34
N GLY A 103 0.89 -3.93 10.86
CA GLY A 103 1.79 -2.95 11.49
C GLY A 103 1.82 -1.58 10.79
N PHE A 104 1.07 -1.39 9.71
CA PHE A 104 0.85 -0.04 9.20
C PHE A 104 0.03 0.79 10.20
N GLU A 105 0.64 1.87 10.66
CA GLU A 105 -0.01 2.88 11.48
C GLU A 105 0.31 4.26 10.93
N TYR A 106 -0.68 5.14 11.00
CA TYR A 106 -0.43 6.54 10.69
C TYR A 106 0.56 7.13 11.71
N ARG A 107 1.41 8.04 11.25
CA ARG A 107 2.41 8.75 12.05
C ARG A 107 2.26 10.25 11.85
N ALA A 108 2.67 11.03 12.83
CA ALA A 108 2.71 12.48 12.75
C ALA A 108 3.97 12.99 13.45
N THR A 109 4.66 13.92 12.80
CA THR A 109 5.74 14.69 13.43
C THR A 109 5.16 15.79 14.32
N HIS A 110 6.00 16.44 15.13
CA HIS A 110 5.57 17.61 15.89
C HIS A 110 5.04 18.72 14.96
N ASP A 111 5.75 19.00 13.88
CA ASP A 111 5.35 20.01 12.89
C ASP A 111 4.01 19.67 12.22
N ASP A 112 3.76 18.39 11.93
CA ASP A 112 2.46 17.96 11.39
C ASP A 112 1.31 18.29 12.37
N LEU A 113 1.54 18.11 13.67
CA LEU A 113 0.54 18.41 14.70
C LEU A 113 0.36 19.92 14.90
N VAL A 114 1.44 20.71 14.84
CA VAL A 114 1.39 22.18 14.86
C VAL A 114 0.59 22.68 13.67
N GLN A 115 0.88 22.20 12.46
CA GLN A 115 0.16 22.57 11.25
C GLN A 115 -1.31 22.12 11.31
N LEU A 116 -1.60 20.92 11.82
CA LEU A 116 -2.97 20.42 11.99
C LEU A 116 -3.78 21.31 12.92
N ARG A 117 -3.19 21.75 14.04
CA ARG A 117 -3.82 22.71 14.95
C ARG A 117 -4.03 24.06 14.27
N TYR A 118 -3.00 24.58 13.61
CA TYR A 118 -3.07 25.86 12.90
C TYR A 118 -4.22 25.85 11.88
N VAL A 119 -4.26 24.87 10.98
CA VAL A 119 -5.31 24.74 9.97
C VAL A 119 -6.68 24.66 10.63
N ARG A 120 -6.85 23.81 11.65
CA ARG A 120 -8.11 23.67 12.37
C ARG A 120 -8.57 24.99 12.98
N ASP A 121 -7.67 25.85 13.45
CA ASP A 121 -8.02 27.15 14.03
C ASP A 121 -8.36 28.20 12.96
N HIS A 122 -7.72 28.12 11.79
CA HIS A 122 -7.78 29.16 10.74
C HIS A 122 -8.75 28.89 9.59
N ILE A 123 -9.22 27.65 9.40
CA ILE A 123 -10.26 27.38 8.39
C ILE A 123 -11.67 27.53 8.99
N SER A 124 -12.64 27.93 8.16
CA SER A 124 -14.03 28.16 8.57
C SER A 124 -14.72 26.89 9.07
N SER A 125 -14.45 25.77 8.44
CA SER A 125 -15.09 24.50 8.75
C SER A 125 -14.27 23.64 9.70
N LYS A 126 -14.93 23.11 10.72
CA LYS A 126 -14.30 22.21 11.68
C LYS A 126 -14.47 20.73 11.32
N HIS A 127 -15.01 20.44 10.13
CA HIS A 127 -15.13 19.07 9.63
C HIS A 127 -13.76 18.51 9.26
N TYR A 128 -13.45 17.31 9.78
CA TYR A 128 -12.15 16.67 9.55
C TYR A 128 -11.81 16.44 8.08
N SER A 129 -12.80 16.20 7.22
CA SER A 129 -12.58 16.06 5.78
C SER A 129 -12.02 17.33 5.14
N GLN A 130 -12.49 18.50 5.56
CA GLN A 130 -12.01 19.78 5.04
C GLN A 130 -10.66 20.17 5.63
N ILE A 131 -10.46 19.93 6.93
CA ILE A 131 -9.15 20.10 7.60
C ILE A 131 -8.08 19.23 6.91
N ALA A 132 -8.37 17.94 6.70
CA ALA A 132 -7.44 17.02 6.07
C ALA A 132 -7.12 17.45 4.63
N ARG A 133 -8.15 17.84 3.86
CA ARG A 133 -7.98 18.29 2.48
C ARG A 133 -7.10 19.53 2.37
N SER A 134 -7.21 20.50 3.28
CA SER A 134 -6.33 21.69 3.28
C SER A 134 -4.85 21.37 3.58
N MET A 135 -4.55 20.15 3.99
CA MET A 135 -3.18 19.68 4.25
C MET A 135 -2.76 18.55 3.30
N ASP A 136 -3.57 18.24 2.28
CA ASP A 136 -3.40 17.07 1.41
C ASP A 136 -3.25 15.76 2.18
N ARG A 137 -4.02 15.60 3.26
CA ARG A 137 -4.02 14.42 4.13
C ARG A 137 -5.28 13.56 3.97
N HIS A 138 -5.17 12.29 4.36
CA HIS A 138 -6.31 11.41 4.55
C HIS A 138 -7.16 11.86 5.75
N VAL A 139 -8.48 11.76 5.64
CA VAL A 139 -9.40 12.18 6.72
C VAL A 139 -9.17 11.40 8.01
N ASP A 140 -8.82 10.12 7.90
CA ASP A 140 -8.57 9.28 9.07
C ASP A 140 -7.26 9.63 9.78
N TRP A 141 -6.25 10.11 9.04
CA TRP A 141 -5.04 10.67 9.65
C TRP A 141 -5.38 11.90 10.51
N ALA A 142 -6.17 12.84 9.96
CA ALA A 142 -6.58 14.03 10.70
C ALA A 142 -7.44 13.68 11.93
N ARG A 143 -8.37 12.72 11.79
CA ARG A 143 -9.18 12.21 12.92
C ARG A 143 -8.31 11.61 14.01
N HIS A 144 -7.33 10.79 13.63
CA HIS A 144 -6.44 10.09 14.55
C HIS A 144 -5.59 11.07 15.37
N PHE A 145 -5.03 12.09 14.72
CA PHE A 145 -4.09 13.02 15.37
C PHE A 145 -4.69 14.31 15.93
N MET A 146 -5.93 14.66 15.58
CA MET A 146 -6.59 15.86 16.11
C MET A 146 -6.55 15.97 17.64
N PRO A 147 -6.83 14.90 18.44
CA PRO A 147 -6.78 15.00 19.90
C PRO A 147 -5.38 15.34 20.43
N ALA A 148 -4.33 14.84 19.77
CA ALA A 148 -2.95 15.19 20.12
C ALA A 148 -2.66 16.65 19.75
N ALA A 149 -3.03 17.09 18.54
CA ALA A 149 -2.84 18.45 18.07
C ALA A 149 -3.51 19.51 18.97
N ARG A 150 -4.71 19.21 19.50
CA ARG A 150 -5.42 20.11 20.44
C ARG A 150 -4.74 20.27 21.79
N ARG A 151 -3.94 19.28 22.22
CA ARG A 151 -3.26 19.26 23.52
C ARG A 151 -1.83 19.78 23.44
N LEU A 152 -1.35 20.14 22.25
CA LEU A 152 -0.04 20.76 22.08
C LEU A 152 0.03 22.07 22.87
N LYS A 153 1.02 22.14 23.76
CA LYS A 153 1.49 23.41 24.31
C LYS A 153 2.47 23.98 23.28
N LEU A 154 2.15 25.18 22.79
CA LEU A 154 3.05 25.95 21.96
C LEU A 154 3.70 26.94 22.93
N ASP A 155 5.01 26.82 23.10
CA ASP A 155 5.81 27.72 23.93
C ASP A 155 6.01 29.07 23.25
#